data_AF-A0A8C5JDE0-F1
#
_entry.id   AF-A0A8C5JDE0-F1
#
_cell.length_a   1.000
_cell.length_b   1.000
_cell.length_c   1.000
_cell.angle_alpha   90.00
_cell.angle_beta   90.00
_cell.angle_gamma   90.00
#
_symmetry.space_group_name_H-M   'P 1'
#
loop_
_entity.id
_entity.type
_entity.pdbx_description
1 polymer ?
#
loop_
_entity_poly.entity_id
_entity_poly.type
_entity_poly.pdbx_seq_one_letter_code
_entity_poly.pdbx_strand_id
1 'polypeptide(L)'
;MPRYCLFGDTVNTASRMESTGLPYRIHVSQSTVDILRKLNEGYEIIPRGKTELRGKGVEETYWLVGKKGFQKPLPKPPEIKPGKDSMANEIQKGKKPNQSINQPTKPNQPTKQKIPKPEHNLEPG
;
A
#
# COMPACT_ATOMS: atom_id res chain seq x y z
N MET A 1 -11.95 -4.56 22.30
CA MET A 1 -10.70 -3.79 22.48
C MET A 1 -10.42 -3.03 21.19
N PRO A 2 -10.31 -1.70 21.20
CA PRO A 2 -10.07 -0.92 19.97
C PRO A 2 -8.67 -1.23 19.39
N ARG A 3 -8.58 -1.34 18.06
CA ARG A 3 -7.32 -1.44 17.32
C ARG A 3 -7.17 -0.22 16.42
N TYR A 4 -5.99 0.40 16.45
CA TYR A 4 -5.65 1.48 15.54
C TYR A 4 -5.21 0.91 14.18
N CYS A 5 -5.69 1.54 13.11
CA CYS A 5 -5.34 1.18 11.74
C CYS A 5 -4.86 2.44 11.01
N LEU A 6 -3.77 2.31 10.25
CA LEU A 6 -3.28 3.35 9.34
C LEU A 6 -3.87 3.12 7.94
N PHE A 7 -4.18 4.20 7.24
CA PHE A 7 -4.78 4.17 5.90
C PHE A 7 -4.09 5.20 5.00
N GLY A 8 -4.13 4.96 3.68
CA GLY A 8 -3.62 5.90 2.66
C GLY A 8 -2.68 5.28 1.64
N ASP A 9 -2.23 6.10 0.69
CA ASP A 9 -1.47 5.63 -0.47
C ASP A 9 -0.06 5.14 -0.10
N THR A 10 0.53 5.70 0.95
CA THR A 10 1.84 5.26 1.45
C THR A 10 1.79 3.83 1.97
N VAL A 11 0.78 3.48 2.78
CA VAL A 11 0.64 2.10 3.30
C VAL A 11 0.25 1.13 2.18
N ASN A 12 -0.53 1.58 1.19
CA ASN A 12 -0.83 0.79 -0.01
C ASN A 12 0.44 0.52 -0.84
N THR A 13 1.28 1.55 -1.06
CA THR A 13 2.55 1.41 -1.78
C THR A 13 3.48 0.46 -1.04
N ALA A 14 3.63 0.63 0.28
CA ALA A 14 4.48 -0.22 1.11
C ALA A 14 4.04 -1.68 1.07
N SER A 15 2.73 -1.94 1.20
CA SER A 15 2.16 -3.30 1.07
C SER A 15 2.46 -3.93 -0.29
N ARG A 16 2.44 -3.14 -1.37
CA ARG A 16 2.80 -3.64 -2.71
C ARG A 16 4.29 -3.96 -2.83
N MET A 17 5.14 -3.09 -2.30
CA MET A 17 6.59 -3.32 -2.29
C MET A 17 6.98 -4.57 -1.51
N GLU A 18 6.32 -4.82 -0.39
CA GLU A 18 6.44 -6.08 0.36
C GLU A 18 5.96 -7.27 -0.48
N SER A 19 4.75 -7.20 -1.05
CA SER A 19 4.15 -8.33 -1.79
C SER A 19 4.92 -8.74 -3.05
N THR A 20 5.68 -7.81 -3.64
CA THR A 20 6.52 -8.02 -4.83
C THR A 20 8.01 -8.14 -4.48
N GLY A 21 8.32 -8.11 -3.17
CA GLY A 21 9.65 -8.23 -2.63
C GLY A 21 10.19 -9.65 -2.75
N LEU A 22 11.47 -9.80 -2.44
CA LEU A 22 12.12 -11.10 -2.38
C LEU A 22 12.57 -11.40 -0.95
N PRO A 23 12.59 -12.68 -0.54
CA PRO A 23 13.01 -13.06 0.80
C PRO A 23 14.41 -12.54 1.12
N TYR A 24 14.62 -12.13 2.38
CA TYR A 24 15.89 -11.62 2.88
C TYR A 24 16.42 -10.38 2.13
N ARG A 25 15.53 -9.58 1.52
CA ARG A 25 15.88 -8.31 0.89
C ARG A 25 14.93 -7.20 1.31
N ILE A 26 15.44 -5.98 1.35
CA ILE A 26 14.66 -4.78 1.66
C ILE A 26 14.34 -4.07 0.35
N HIS A 27 13.08 -4.14 -0.07
CA HIS A 27 12.58 -3.49 -1.29
C HIS A 27 12.25 -2.02 -1.00
N VAL A 28 12.78 -1.09 -1.78
CA VAL A 28 12.54 0.34 -1.61
C VAL A 28 12.12 1.02 -2.92
N SER A 29 11.23 2.00 -2.83
CA SER A 29 10.78 2.83 -3.96
C SER A 29 11.80 3.93 -4.30
N GLN A 30 11.68 4.53 -5.49
CA GLN A 30 12.53 5.65 -5.91
C GLN A 30 12.56 6.78 -4.89
N SER A 31 11.37 7.19 -4.41
CA SER A 31 11.24 8.27 -3.43
C SER A 31 12.05 8.04 -2.15
N THR A 32 12.12 6.79 -1.67
CA THR A 32 12.95 6.42 -0.52
C THR A 32 14.43 6.49 -0.86
N VAL A 33 14.84 6.02 -2.04
CA VAL A 33 16.23 6.09 -2.50
C VAL A 33 16.72 7.52 -2.60
N ASP A 34 15.90 8.44 -3.11
CA ASP A 34 16.25 9.85 -3.22
C ASP A 34 16.53 10.46 -1.84
N ILE A 35 15.73 10.11 -0.83
CA ILE A 35 15.93 10.55 0.55
C ILE A 35 17.22 9.94 1.13
N LEU A 36 17.42 8.62 0.97
CA LEU A 36 18.62 7.94 1.49
C LEU A 36 19.91 8.47 0.88
N ARG A 37 19.90 8.82 -0.42
CA ARG A 37 21.03 9.47 -1.09
C ARG A 37 21.27 10.87 -0.56
N LYS A 38 20.22 11.67 -0.36
CA LYS A 38 20.32 13.02 0.22
C LYS A 38 20.88 13.03 1.64
N LEU A 39 20.55 12.01 2.45
CA LEU A 39 21.11 11.86 3.81
C LEU A 39 22.61 11.59 3.81
N ASN A 40 23.13 10.97 2.73
CA ASN A 40 24.57 10.74 2.53
C ASN A 40 25.26 9.95 3.67
N GLU A 41 24.52 9.11 4.39
CA GLU A 41 25.02 8.28 5.50
C GLU A 41 25.64 6.93 5.05
N GLY A 42 25.95 6.79 3.76
CA GLY A 42 26.60 5.60 3.22
C GLY A 42 25.70 4.37 3.08
N TYR A 43 24.41 4.56 2.76
CA TYR A 43 23.52 3.45 2.39
C TYR A 43 23.91 2.86 1.03
N GLU A 44 23.94 1.54 0.94
CA GLU A 44 24.26 0.80 -0.28
C GLU A 44 22.99 0.30 -0.94
N ILE A 45 22.76 0.72 -2.19
CA ILE A 45 21.50 0.54 -2.90
C ILE A 45 21.80 -0.03 -4.29
N ILE A 46 21.11 -1.10 -4.66
CA ILE A 46 21.26 -1.79 -5.95
C ILE A 46 19.95 -1.68 -6.75
N PRO A 47 20.00 -1.34 -8.05
CA PRO A 47 18.78 -1.34 -8.88
C PRO A 47 18.20 -2.75 -8.99
N ARG A 48 16.89 -2.85 -8.78
CA ARG A 48 16.12 -4.07 -9.05
C ARG A 48 15.61 -4.06 -10.50
N GLY A 49 15.19 -2.88 -10.97
CA GLY A 49 14.57 -2.68 -12.27
C GLY A 49 13.15 -2.13 -12.12
N LYS A 50 12.39 -2.23 -13.22
CA LYS A 50 11.02 -1.72 -13.29
C LYS A 50 10.03 -2.65 -12.59
N THR A 51 9.16 -2.08 -11.77
CA THR A 51 8.11 -2.79 -11.03
C THR A 51 6.76 -2.12 -11.28
N GLU A 52 5.74 -2.92 -11.60
CA GLU A 52 4.38 -2.40 -11.79
C GLU A 52 3.69 -2.20 -10.44
N LEU A 53 3.29 -0.96 -10.17
CA LEU A 53 2.56 -0.55 -8.99
C LEU A 53 1.17 -0.07 -9.39
N ARG A 54 0.14 -0.82 -8.96
CA ARG A 54 -1.25 -0.46 -9.26
C ARG A 54 -1.56 0.96 -8.76
N GLY A 55 -2.02 1.82 -9.65
CA GLY A 55 -2.36 3.22 -9.37
C GLY A 55 -1.20 4.20 -9.49
N LYS A 56 0.05 3.73 -9.59
CA LYS A 56 1.24 4.55 -9.86
C LYS A 56 1.89 4.27 -11.22
N GLY A 57 1.58 3.13 -11.83
CA GLY A 57 2.20 2.69 -13.07
C GLY A 57 3.50 1.93 -12.82
N VAL A 58 4.39 1.93 -13.80
CA VAL A 58 5.68 1.25 -13.71
C VAL A 58 6.72 2.20 -13.14
N GLU A 59 7.34 1.82 -12.02
CA GLU A 59 8.35 2.62 -11.33
C GLU A 59 9.66 1.83 -11.22
N GLU A 60 10.79 2.53 -11.25
CA GLU A 60 12.08 1.92 -10.92
C GLU A 60 12.18 1.70 -9.40
N THR A 61 12.60 0.49 -9.01
CA THR A 61 12.73 0.12 -7.62
C THR A 61 14.10 -0.50 -7.33
N TYR A 62 14.43 -0.58 -6.04
CA TYR A 62 15.79 -0.89 -5.60
C TYR A 62 15.80 -1.83 -4.41
N TRP A 63 16.95 -2.48 -4.21
CA TRP A 63 17.30 -3.22 -3.02
C TRP A 63 18.22 -2.37 -2.14
N LEU A 64 17.85 -2.19 -0.88
CA LEU A 64 18.78 -1.71 0.14
C LEU A 64 19.58 -2.91 0.67
N VAL A 65 20.89 -2.90 0.46
CA VAL A 65 21.77 -4.06 0.73
C VAL A 65 22.73 -3.86 1.90
N GLY A 66 22.93 -2.61 2.33
CA GLY A 66 23.89 -2.33 3.40
C GLY A 66 23.93 -0.87 3.81
N LYS A 67 24.75 -0.61 4.81
CA LYS A 67 25.13 0.73 5.28
C LYS A 67 26.59 0.68 5.71
N LYS A 68 27.39 1.66 5.26
CA LYS A 68 28.78 1.82 5.73
C LYS A 68 28.82 1.89 7.26
N GLY A 69 29.74 1.14 7.87
CA GLY A 69 29.86 1.05 9.32
C GLY A 69 28.93 0.04 10.00
N PHE A 70 28.03 -0.63 9.25
CA PHE A 70 27.25 -1.75 9.79
C PHE A 70 28.10 -3.04 9.76
N GLN A 71 28.57 -3.47 10.93
CA GLN A 71 29.53 -4.59 11.06
C GLN A 71 28.88 -5.92 11.41
N LYS A 72 27.56 -5.96 11.63
CA LYS A 72 26.87 -7.21 11.94
C LYS A 72 26.70 -8.02 10.64
N PRO A 73 26.89 -9.35 10.70
CA PRO A 73 26.68 -10.18 9.52
C PRO A 73 25.22 -10.09 9.07
N LEU A 74 25.01 -9.76 7.80
CA LEU A 74 23.70 -9.80 7.18
C LEU A 74 23.37 -11.24 6.74
N PRO A 75 22.10 -11.66 6.82
CA PRO A 75 21.70 -12.95 6.26
C PRO A 75 21.99 -12.95 4.76
N LYS A 76 22.62 -14.02 4.26
CA LYS A 76 22.88 -14.16 2.83
C LYS A 76 21.54 -14.38 2.11
N PRO A 77 21.14 -13.49 1.18
CA PRO A 77 19.95 -13.72 0.39
C PRO A 77 20.12 -14.99 -0.46
N PRO A 78 19.05 -15.76 -0.70
CA PRO A 78 19.08 -16.86 -1.65
C PRO A 78 19.54 -16.39 -3.03
N GLU A 79 20.30 -17.21 -3.74
CA GLU A 79 20.66 -16.95 -5.13
C GLU A 79 19.40 -16.95 -6.01
N ILE A 80 19.23 -15.89 -6.79
CA ILE A 80 18.13 -15.78 -7.74
C ILE A 80 18.67 -16.22 -9.10
N LYS A 81 18.08 -17.26 -9.67
CA LYS A 81 18.35 -17.61 -11.07
C LYS A 81 17.69 -16.54 -11.96
N PRO A 82 18.44 -15.86 -12.85
CA PRO A 82 17.86 -14.86 -13.74
C PRO A 82 16.74 -15.51 -14.57
N GLY A 83 15.52 -14.97 -14.45
CA GLY A 83 14.34 -15.46 -15.18
C GLY A 83 13.14 -15.88 -14.33
N LYS A 84 13.24 -15.91 -12.99
CA LYS A 84 12.07 -16.18 -12.10
C LYS A 84 11.37 -14.92 -11.57
N ASP A 85 11.95 -13.75 -11.83
CA ASP A 85 11.46 -12.45 -11.31
C ASP A 85 10.15 -12.01 -11.96
N SER A 86 9.84 -12.58 -13.13
CA SER A 86 8.63 -12.30 -13.91
C SER A 86 7.39 -13.07 -13.43
N MET A 87 7.52 -13.98 -12.47
CA MET A 87 6.43 -14.87 -12.02
C MET A 87 5.99 -14.59 -10.57
N ALA A 88 5.89 -13.31 -10.21
CA ALA A 88 5.07 -12.86 -9.07
C ALA A 88 3.64 -12.50 -9.52
N ASN A 89 3.21 -12.99 -10.69
CA ASN A 89 1.93 -12.67 -11.32
C ASN A 89 0.95 -13.85 -11.25
N GLU A 90 0.90 -14.60 -10.14
CA GLU A 90 -0.20 -15.52 -9.84
C GLU A 90 -0.27 -15.77 -8.33
N ILE A 91 -1.50 -15.85 -7.78
CA ILE A 91 -1.88 -15.82 -6.34
C ILE A 91 -2.03 -14.36 -5.82
N GLN A 92 -3.19 -13.69 -5.96
CA GLN A 92 -4.45 -13.98 -5.25
C GLN A 92 -5.68 -13.59 -6.11
N LYS A 93 -6.16 -14.50 -6.96
CA LYS A 93 -7.60 -14.58 -7.26
C LYS A 93 -8.20 -15.58 -6.27
N GLY A 94 -8.92 -15.09 -5.26
CA GLY A 94 -9.82 -15.90 -4.44
C GLY A 94 -9.25 -16.54 -3.16
N LYS A 95 -9.08 -15.74 -2.09
CA LYS A 95 -9.40 -16.17 -0.72
C LYS A 95 -10.10 -15.03 -0.01
N LYS A 96 -11.41 -15.16 0.18
CA LYS A 96 -12.19 -14.28 1.07
C LYS A 96 -11.60 -14.44 2.48
N PRO A 97 -11.29 -13.37 3.22
CA PRO A 97 -11.16 -13.47 4.66
C PRO A 97 -12.56 -13.79 5.20
N ASN A 98 -12.65 -14.91 5.89
CA ASN A 98 -13.82 -15.40 6.59
C ASN A 98 -14.38 -14.30 7.49
N GLN A 99 -15.53 -13.72 7.11
CA GLN A 99 -16.37 -12.91 7.98
C GLN A 99 -17.16 -13.88 8.87
N SER A 100 -16.76 -14.02 10.13
CA SER A 100 -17.74 -14.34 11.18
C SER A 100 -17.17 -14.02 12.56
N ILE A 101 -17.56 -12.86 13.10
CA ILE A 101 -18.02 -12.73 14.49
C ILE A 101 -18.87 -11.46 14.62
N ASN A 102 -20.19 -11.70 14.54
CA ASN A 102 -21.32 -11.07 15.22
C ASN A 102 -21.67 -9.58 15.01
N GLN A 103 -22.88 -9.40 14.49
CA GLN A 103 -23.66 -8.16 14.35
C GLN A 103 -23.98 -7.52 15.72
N PRO A 104 -24.15 -6.19 15.77
CA PRO A 104 -25.40 -5.66 16.30
C PRO A 104 -26.22 -4.90 15.26
N THR A 105 -27.53 -5.04 15.44
CA THR A 105 -28.68 -4.44 14.76
C THR A 105 -28.60 -2.93 14.49
N LYS A 106 -29.27 -2.52 13.39
CA LYS A 106 -29.46 -1.16 12.86
C LYS A 106 -29.73 -0.08 13.94
N PRO A 107 -29.14 1.13 13.82
CA PRO A 107 -29.77 2.34 14.32
C PRO A 107 -30.84 2.83 13.33
N ASN A 108 -32.05 3.07 13.84
CA ASN A 108 -33.16 3.70 13.14
C ASN A 108 -32.75 5.03 12.48
N GLN A 109 -33.26 5.26 11.26
CA GLN A 109 -33.24 6.58 10.61
C GLN A 109 -34.07 7.58 11.44
N PRO A 110 -33.59 8.82 11.68
CA PRO A 110 -34.47 9.93 11.92
C PRO A 110 -35.10 10.35 10.59
N THR A 111 -36.42 10.16 10.49
CA THR A 111 -37.29 10.69 9.44
C THR A 111 -37.04 12.18 9.20
N LYS A 112 -36.75 12.54 7.95
CA LYS A 112 -36.84 13.93 7.46
C LYS A 112 -38.31 14.38 7.60
N GLN A 113 -38.61 15.24 8.56
CA GLN A 113 -39.86 15.98 8.53
C GLN A 113 -39.80 16.97 7.35
N LYS A 114 -40.67 16.70 6.39
CA LYS A 114 -40.92 17.53 5.21
C LYS A 114 -41.81 18.68 5.66
N ILE A 115 -41.26 19.88 5.81
CA ILE A 115 -42.06 21.09 6.01
C ILE A 115 -42.91 21.27 4.74
N PRO A 116 -44.26 21.37 4.84
CA PRO A 116 -45.10 21.58 3.67
C PRO A 116 -44.92 22.99 3.12
N LYS A 117 -44.74 23.09 1.79
CA LYS A 117 -44.86 24.35 1.05
C LYS A 117 -46.33 24.80 1.09
N PRO A 118 -46.63 26.08 1.35
CA PRO A 118 -47.92 26.64 0.98
C PRO A 118 -47.91 26.98 -0.53
N GLU A 119 -48.79 26.34 -1.29
CA GLU A 119 -49.15 26.68 -2.67
C GLU A 119 -50.63 27.11 -2.68
N HIS A 120 -50.90 28.35 -3.09
CA HIS A 120 -52.14 28.91 -3.66
C HIS A 120 -52.00 30.44 -3.60
N ASN A 121 -52.41 31.29 -4.56
CA ASN A 121 -52.76 31.24 -5.98
C ASN A 121 -52.90 32.74 -6.40
N LEU A 122 -52.63 33.06 -7.68
CA LEU A 122 -53.16 34.14 -8.56
C LEU A 122 -53.66 35.47 -7.91
N GLU A 123 -53.25 36.67 -8.36
CA GLU A 123 -53.55 37.25 -9.69
C GLU A 123 -52.55 38.36 -10.10
N PRO A 124 -52.35 38.60 -11.41
CA PRO A 124 -51.86 39.88 -11.93
C PRO A 124 -53.02 40.76 -12.40
N GLY A 125 -53.12 41.97 -11.86
CA GLY A 125 -53.97 43.07 -12.32
C GLY A 125 -53.27 44.41 -12.10
#